data_AF-A0A512LC59-F1
#
_entry.id   AF-A0A512LC59-F1
#
_cell.length_a   1.000
_cell.length_b   1.000
_cell.length_c   1.000
_cell.angle_alpha   90.00
_cell.angle_beta   90.00
_cell.angle_gamma   90.00
#
_symmetry.space_group_name_H-M   'P 1'
#
loop_
_entity.id
_entity.type
_entity.pdbx_description
1 polymer ?
#
loop_
_entity_poly.entity_id
_entity_poly.type
_entity_poly.pdbx_seq_one_letter_code
_entity_poly.pdbx_strand_id
1 'polypeptide(L)'
;MRVNLTALENIALVEQFHQAMSWTQASARAQRLLDSCGHGDIAMKRDEDLTPTQRFAVKLARAIQLRRPLLVIDRPALLLADVPYPDALGTLLARLADVYPAHRILDYTWNQALYGTMPQMETHHE
;
A
#
# COMPACT_ATOMS: atom_id res chain seq x y z
N MET A 1 8.30 -17.85 -10.76
CA MET A 1 7.66 -17.20 -11.92
C MET A 1 7.14 -15.84 -11.46
N ARG A 2 7.77 -14.73 -11.84
CA ARG A 2 7.15 -13.41 -11.65
C ARG A 2 6.20 -13.21 -12.82
N VAL A 3 4.89 -13.15 -12.55
CA VAL A 3 3.91 -12.83 -13.58
C VAL A 3 4.09 -11.36 -13.91
N ASN A 4 4.30 -11.02 -15.18
CA ASN A 4 4.53 -9.65 -15.64
C ASN A 4 3.22 -8.88 -15.75
N LEU A 5 2.64 -8.59 -14.59
CA LEU A 5 1.36 -7.92 -14.46
C LEU A 5 1.56 -6.41 -14.32
N THR A 6 0.63 -5.67 -14.88
CA THR A 6 0.47 -4.24 -14.59
C THR A 6 0.13 -4.00 -13.12
N ALA A 7 0.27 -2.76 -12.65
CA ALA A 7 -0.15 -2.37 -11.30
C ALA A 7 -1.64 -2.67 -11.05
N LEU A 8 -2.49 -2.37 -12.03
CA LEU A 8 -3.93 -2.61 -11.95
C LEU A 8 -4.26 -4.10 -11.83
N GLU A 9 -3.66 -4.94 -12.68
CA GLU A 9 -3.84 -6.40 -12.64
C GLU A 9 -3.33 -7.00 -11.32
N ASN A 10 -2.17 -6.56 -10.83
CA ASN A 10 -1.61 -7.01 -9.55
C ASN A 10 -2.58 -6.80 -8.38
N ILE A 11 -3.31 -5.69 -8.40
CA ILE A 11 -4.30 -5.36 -7.39
C ILE A 11 -5.58 -6.16 -7.64
N ALA A 12 -6.18 -6.06 -8.82
CA ALA A 12 -7.46 -6.69 -9.15
C ALA A 12 -7.47 -8.21 -8.96
N LEU A 13 -6.35 -8.89 -9.21
CA LEU A 13 -6.24 -10.34 -9.04
C LEU A 13 -6.57 -10.82 -7.62
N VAL A 14 -6.35 -9.99 -6.59
CA VAL A 14 -6.68 -10.34 -5.21
C VAL A 14 -8.18 -10.61 -5.07
N GLU A 15 -9.04 -9.70 -5.54
CA GLU A 15 -10.49 -9.88 -5.48
C GLU A 15 -11.00 -10.91 -6.50
N GLN A 16 -10.37 -11.04 -7.68
CA GLN A 16 -10.73 -12.11 -8.62
C GLN A 16 -10.52 -13.50 -8.00
N PHE A 17 -9.39 -13.70 -7.31
CA PHE A 17 -9.06 -15.00 -6.74
C PHE A 17 -9.83 -15.29 -5.44
N HIS A 18 -9.95 -14.30 -4.55
CA HIS A 18 -10.56 -14.52 -3.23
C HIS A 18 -12.07 -14.30 -3.18
N GLN A 19 -12.65 -13.53 -4.11
CA GLN A 19 -14.07 -13.16 -4.09
C GLN A 19 -14.80 -13.54 -5.39
N ALA A 20 -14.15 -14.26 -6.32
CA ALA A 20 -14.68 -14.61 -7.64
C ALA A 20 -15.25 -13.40 -8.40
N MET A 21 -14.70 -12.21 -8.16
CA MET A 21 -15.20 -10.97 -8.73
C MET A 21 -14.89 -10.91 -10.23
N SER A 22 -15.82 -10.36 -11.02
CA SER A 22 -15.57 -10.12 -12.45
C SER A 22 -14.40 -9.17 -12.66
N TRP A 23 -13.68 -9.32 -13.78
CA TRP A 23 -12.57 -8.43 -14.14
C TRP A 23 -12.98 -6.96 -14.12
N THR A 24 -14.14 -6.62 -14.69
CA THR A 24 -14.64 -5.24 -14.76
C THR A 24 -14.81 -4.62 -13.37
N GLN A 25 -15.37 -5.37 -12.42
CA GLN A 25 -15.56 -4.89 -11.05
C GLN A 25 -14.24 -4.81 -10.27
N ALA A 26 -13.40 -5.85 -10.38
CA ALA A 26 -12.12 -5.93 -9.68
C ALA A 26 -11.14 -4.85 -10.16
N SER A 27 -11.06 -4.61 -11.47
CA SER A 27 -10.23 -3.55 -12.05
C SER A 27 -10.76 -2.16 -11.69
N ALA A 28 -12.08 -1.92 -11.73
CA ALA A 28 -12.65 -0.64 -11.28
C ALA A 28 -12.38 -0.36 -9.80
N ARG A 29 -12.37 -1.39 -8.94
CA ARG A 29 -12.01 -1.25 -7.52
C ARG A 29 -10.51 -1.05 -7.31
N ALA A 30 -9.69 -1.75 -8.08
CA ALA A 30 -8.24 -1.56 -8.10
C ALA A 30 -7.85 -0.14 -8.51
N GLN A 31 -8.48 0.39 -9.58
CA GLN A 31 -8.25 1.76 -10.04
C GLN A 31 -8.61 2.78 -8.95
N ARG A 32 -9.79 2.67 -8.34
CA ARG A 32 -10.19 3.57 -7.25
C ARG A 32 -9.20 3.57 -6.08
N LEU A 33 -8.66 2.40 -5.72
CA LEU A 33 -7.63 2.33 -4.67
C LEU A 33 -6.33 3.00 -5.09
N LEU A 34 -5.89 2.83 -6.34
CA LEU A 34 -4.73 3.54 -6.87
C LEU A 34 -4.96 5.07 -6.86
N ASP A 35 -6.16 5.52 -7.24
CA ASP A 35 -6.54 6.93 -7.20
C ASP A 35 -6.52 7.46 -5.77
N SER A 36 -7.07 6.72 -4.80
CA SER A 36 -7.01 7.08 -3.37
C SER A 36 -5.57 7.12 -2.83
N CYS A 37 -4.68 6.27 -3.36
CA CYS A 37 -3.24 6.34 -3.04
C CYS A 37 -2.55 7.56 -3.70
N GLY A 38 -3.19 8.27 -4.63
CA GLY A 38 -2.59 9.33 -5.43
C GLY A 38 -1.73 8.85 -6.59
N HIS A 39 -1.90 7.59 -6.99
CA HIS A 39 -1.12 6.92 -8.02
C HIS A 39 -2.05 6.29 -9.08
N GLY A 40 -3.11 6.99 -9.48
CA GLY A 40 -4.03 6.51 -10.52
C GLY A 40 -3.38 6.32 -11.89
N ASP A 41 -2.37 7.13 -12.18
CA ASP A 41 -1.65 7.21 -13.46
C ASP A 41 -0.75 6.00 -13.75
N ILE A 42 -0.42 5.20 -12.74
CA ILE A 42 0.49 4.05 -12.89
C ILE A 42 -0.24 2.74 -13.25
N ALA A 43 -1.56 2.76 -13.41
CA ALA A 43 -2.38 1.55 -13.55
C ALA A 43 -1.84 0.55 -14.59
N MET A 44 -1.34 1.06 -15.72
CA MET A 44 -0.83 0.26 -16.84
C MET A 44 0.68 -0.02 -16.77
N LYS A 45 1.41 0.53 -15.80
CA LYS A 45 2.84 0.29 -15.62
C LYS A 45 3.10 -1.11 -15.07
N ARG A 46 4.20 -1.72 -15.48
CA ARG A 46 4.69 -2.99 -14.94
C ARG A 46 5.61 -2.75 -13.76
N ASP A 47 5.84 -3.79 -12.95
CA ASP A 47 6.66 -3.68 -11.72
C ASP A 47 8.08 -3.12 -11.98
N GLU A 48 8.64 -3.36 -13.16
CA GLU A 48 9.94 -2.83 -13.60
C GLU A 48 9.93 -1.32 -13.86
N ASP A 49 8.78 -0.76 -14.22
CA ASP A 49 8.58 0.66 -14.50
C ASP A 49 8.13 1.47 -13.26
N LEU A 50 7.88 0.79 -12.14
CA LEU A 50 7.44 1.42 -10.89
C LEU A 50 8.62 1.95 -10.09
N THR A 51 8.50 3.18 -9.60
CA THR A 51 9.38 3.68 -8.54
C THR A 51 9.15 2.88 -7.24
N PRO A 52 10.10 2.90 -6.27
CA PRO A 52 9.89 2.27 -4.97
C PRO A 52 8.59 2.70 -4.28
N THR A 53 8.28 4.00 -4.25
CA THR A 53 7.03 4.50 -3.67
C THR A 53 5.79 4.00 -4.42
N GLN A 54 5.82 3.96 -5.76
CA GLN A 54 4.72 3.39 -6.54
C GLN A 54 4.51 1.90 -6.24
N ARG A 55 5.61 1.14 -6.12
CA ARG A 55 5.57 -0.26 -5.71
C ARG A 55 5.01 -0.44 -4.30
N PHE A 56 5.34 0.47 -3.37
CA PHE A 56 4.74 0.49 -2.04
C PHE A 56 3.22 0.67 -2.11
N ALA A 57 2.74 1.67 -2.86
CA ALA A 57 1.30 1.92 -3.04
C ALA A 57 0.55 0.72 -3.63
N VAL A 58 1.12 0.05 -4.63
CA VAL A 58 0.54 -1.18 -5.20
C VAL A 58 0.44 -2.30 -4.17
N LYS A 59 1.50 -2.53 -3.38
CA LYS A 59 1.49 -3.54 -2.29
C LYS A 59 0.46 -3.21 -1.22
N LEU A 60 0.36 -1.95 -0.84
CA LEU A 60 -0.62 -1.46 0.13
C LEU A 60 -2.05 -1.68 -0.37
N ALA A 61 -2.35 -1.28 -1.61
CA ALA A 61 -3.66 -1.48 -2.22
C ALA A 61 -4.05 -2.98 -2.27
N ARG A 62 -3.12 -3.86 -2.61
CA ARG A 62 -3.32 -5.33 -2.55
C ARG A 62 -3.67 -5.82 -1.16
N ALA A 63 -2.94 -5.34 -0.14
CA ALA A 63 -3.16 -5.75 1.24
C ALA A 63 -4.53 -5.30 1.76
N ILE A 64 -4.97 -4.08 1.40
CA ILE A 64 -6.30 -3.55 1.76
C ILE A 64 -7.42 -4.40 1.17
N GLN A 65 -7.28 -4.87 -0.08
CA GLN A 65 -8.28 -5.71 -0.73
C GLN A 65 -8.51 -7.07 -0.05
N LEU A 66 -7.56 -7.56 0.74
CA LEU A 66 -7.72 -8.79 1.52
C LEU A 66 -8.69 -8.63 2.71
N ARG A 67 -9.12 -7.40 3.02
CA ARG A 67 -10.09 -7.07 4.10
C ARG A 67 -9.76 -7.76 5.42
N ARG A 68 -8.48 -7.81 5.78
CA ARG A 68 -8.00 -8.36 7.05
C ARG A 68 -8.38 -7.41 8.20
N PRO A 69 -8.56 -7.89 9.43
CA PRO A 69 -8.89 -7.05 10.58
C PRO A 69 -7.73 -6.15 11.02
N LEU A 70 -6.48 -6.50 10.65
CA LEU A 70 -5.28 -5.72 10.96
C LEU A 70 -4.35 -5.74 9.74
N LEU A 71 -3.86 -4.56 9.37
CA LEU A 71 -2.78 -4.39 8.39
C LEU A 71 -1.45 -4.17 9.12
N VAL A 72 -0.44 -4.98 8.80
CA VAL A 72 0.92 -4.80 9.31
C VAL A 72 1.80 -4.28 8.18
N ILE A 73 2.46 -3.14 8.40
CA ILE A 73 3.37 -2.50 7.47
C ILE A 73 4.79 -2.68 8.02
N ASP A 74 5.52 -3.65 7.47
CA ASP A 74 6.88 -4.00 7.87
C ASP A 74 7.93 -3.16 7.11
N ARG A 75 8.79 -2.46 7.86
CA ARG A 75 9.94 -1.65 7.43
C ARG A 75 9.63 -0.79 6.19
N PRO A 76 8.63 0.12 6.27
CA PRO A 76 8.17 0.89 5.11
C PRO A 76 9.27 1.75 4.48
N ALA A 77 10.24 2.21 5.28
CA ALA A 77 11.38 3.00 4.81
C ALA A 77 12.17 2.32 3.67
N LEU A 78 12.19 0.99 3.60
CA LEU A 78 12.89 0.25 2.54
C LEU A 78 12.28 0.48 1.15
N LEU A 79 10.99 0.80 1.07
CA LEU A 79 10.29 1.09 -0.18
C LEU A 79 9.92 2.56 -0.35
N LEU A 80 10.13 3.38 0.69
CA LEU A 80 9.87 4.82 0.67
C LEU A 80 11.16 5.65 0.70
N ALA A 81 12.29 5.05 0.30
CA ALA A 81 13.59 5.72 0.28
C ALA A 81 13.67 6.85 -0.77
N ASP A 82 12.74 6.89 -1.73
CA ASP A 82 12.65 7.90 -2.79
C ASP A 82 11.76 9.11 -2.42
N VAL A 83 11.20 9.16 -1.21
CA VAL A 83 10.29 10.22 -0.76
C VAL A 83 10.60 10.68 0.67
N PRO A 84 10.17 11.89 1.07
CA PRO A 84 10.30 12.34 2.45
C PRO A 84 9.56 11.40 3.41
N TYR A 85 10.33 10.67 4.21
CA TYR A 85 9.83 9.72 5.18
C TYR A 85 10.02 10.29 6.61
N PRO A 86 9.00 10.25 7.49
CA PRO A 86 7.77 9.44 7.42
C PRO A 86 6.53 10.17 6.89
N ASP A 87 6.62 11.46 6.55
CA ASP A 87 5.48 12.29 6.16
C ASP A 87 4.72 11.75 4.94
N ALA A 88 5.44 11.19 3.95
CA ALA A 88 4.83 10.57 2.79
C ALA A 88 3.96 9.35 3.18
N LEU A 89 4.43 8.53 4.14
CA LEU A 89 3.65 7.41 4.67
C LEU A 89 2.40 7.92 5.39
N GLY A 90 2.53 8.96 6.21
CA GLY A 90 1.41 9.56 6.93
C GLY A 90 0.35 10.13 6.00
N THR A 91 0.78 10.85 4.96
CA THR A 91 -0.11 11.39 3.94
C THR A 91 -0.85 10.28 3.19
N LEU A 92 -0.14 9.20 2.81
CA LEU A 92 -0.74 8.07 2.13
C LEU A 92 -1.76 7.34 3.02
N LEU A 93 -1.43 7.10 4.28
CA LEU A 93 -2.34 6.48 5.24
C LEU A 93 -3.54 7.38 5.54
N ALA A 94 -3.37 8.70 5.65
CA ALA A 94 -4.48 9.63 5.85
C ALA A 94 -5.48 9.58 4.69
N ARG A 95 -5.02 9.49 3.44
CA ARG A 95 -5.88 9.38 2.25
C ARG A 95 -6.69 8.09 2.21
N LEU A 96 -6.22 7.05 2.88
CA LEU A 96 -6.86 5.75 2.89
C LEU A 96 -7.69 5.52 4.16
N ALA A 97 -7.76 6.48 5.09
CA ALA A 97 -8.37 6.31 6.41
C ALA A 97 -9.80 5.73 6.38
N ASP A 98 -10.58 6.02 5.33
CA ASP A 98 -11.95 5.51 5.17
C ASP A 98 -12.03 4.07 4.63
N VAL A 99 -10.90 3.51 4.18
CA VAL A 99 -10.86 2.31 3.31
C VAL A 99 -10.07 1.14 3.90
N TYR A 100 -9.21 1.36 4.90
CA TYR A 100 -8.37 0.32 5.49
C TYR A 100 -8.67 0.08 6.99
N PRO A 101 -8.42 -1.14 7.49
CA PRO A 101 -8.67 -1.54 8.89
C PRO A 101 -7.70 -0.85 9.87
N ALA A 102 -7.73 -1.19 11.16
CA ALA A 102 -6.63 -0.84 12.05
C ALA A 102 -5.27 -1.26 11.43
N HIS A 103 -4.22 -0.46 11.65
CA HIS A 103 -2.89 -0.74 11.12
C HIS A 103 -1.82 -0.66 12.20
N ARG A 104 -0.72 -1.38 11.98
CA ARG A 104 0.51 -1.28 12.78
C ARG A 104 1.69 -1.17 11.84
N ILE A 105 2.61 -0.27 12.17
CA ILE A 105 3.89 -0.14 11.45
C ILE A 105 4.96 -0.78 12.32
N LEU A 106 5.66 -1.76 11.76
CA LEU A 106 6.84 -2.37 12.36
C LEU A 106 8.05 -1.81 11.65
N ASP A 107 8.99 -1.25 12.38
CA ASP A 107 10.15 -0.61 11.79
C ASP A 107 11.34 -0.67 12.72
N TYR A 108 12.51 -0.33 12.19
CA TYR A 108 13.73 -0.30 12.97
C TYR A 108 13.66 0.74 14.09
N THR A 109 14.22 0.39 15.25
CA THR A 109 14.23 1.24 16.45
C THR A 109 14.83 2.62 16.22
N TRP A 110 15.86 2.74 15.36
CA TRP A 110 16.47 4.03 15.02
C TRP A 110 15.54 5.03 14.30
N ASN A 111 14.42 4.57 13.73
CA ASN A 111 13.45 5.41 13.03
C ASN A 111 12.42 5.99 14.01
N GLN A 112 12.44 5.57 15.29
CA GLN A 112 11.50 6.05 16.31
C GLN A 112 11.48 7.59 16.40
N ALA A 113 12.64 8.23 16.28
CA ALA A 113 12.77 9.69 16.32
C ALA A 113 12.02 10.39 15.17
N LEU A 114 11.82 9.71 14.03
CA LEU A 114 11.13 10.24 12.87
C LEU A 114 9.60 10.30 13.08
N TYR A 115 9.05 9.40 13.91
CA TYR A 115 7.60 9.24 14.08
C TYR A 115 6.97 10.15 15.13
N GLY A 116 7.75 11.01 15.81
CA GLY A 116 7.33 11.77 17.01
C GLY A 116 6.10 12.69 16.85
N THR A 117 5.61 12.90 15.63
CA THR A 117 4.44 13.73 15.29
C THR A 117 3.26 12.96 14.69
N MET A 118 3.37 11.64 14.49
CA MET A 118 2.26 10.82 13.98
C MET A 118 1.31 10.38 15.11
N PRO A 119 -0.03 10.43 14.91
CA PRO A 119 -0.98 10.00 15.93
C PRO A 119 -0.82 8.50 16.26
N GLN A 120 -0.51 8.25 17.54
CA GLN A 120 -0.41 6.99 18.28
C GLN A 120 -0.05 5.72 17.48
N MET A 121 1.26 5.52 17.32
CA MET A 121 1.86 4.26 16.88
C MET A 121 2.37 3.48 18.10
N GLU A 122 1.87 2.27 18.31
CA GLU A 122 2.52 1.30 19.20
C GLU A 122 3.77 0.76 18.50
N THR A 123 4.94 1.28 18.87
CA THR A 123 6.24 0.75 18.43
C THR A 123 6.59 -0.45 19.30
N HIS A 124 6.43 -1.67 18.78
CA HIS A 124 6.89 -2.88 19.47
C HIS A 124 8.26 -3.32 18.95
N HIS A 125 9.14 -3.59 19.91
CA HIS A 125 10.54 -3.96 19.76
C HIS A 125 10.67 -5.42 19.31
N GLU A 126 11.47 -5.67 18.27
CA GLU A 126 12.18 -6.94 18.03
C GLU A 126 13.63 -6.65 17.62
#